data_AF-A0A503KD65-F1
#
_entry.id   AF-A0A503KD65-F1
#
_cell.length_a   1.000
_cell.length_b   1.000
_cell.length_c   1.000
_cell.angle_alpha   90.00
_cell.angle_beta   90.00
_cell.angle_gamma   90.00
#
_symmetry.space_group_name_H-M   'P 1'
#
loop_
_entity.id
_entity.type
_entity.pdbx_description
1 polymer ?
#
loop_
_entity_poly.entity_id
_entity_poly.type
_entity_poly.pdbx_seq_one_letter_code
_entity_poly.pdbx_strand_id
1 'polypeptide(L)' 'MNLQIRDPRARELARQLAEKRNISMTDAVIGALESELQRHRKQTPLAERLAIISRDFKSKAGGGGKTLSKDEVDEMWGHS' A
#
# COMPACT_ATOMS: atom_id res chain seq x y z
N MET A 1 19.22 -19.51 0.57
CA MET A 1 19.05 -20.14 -0.76
C MET A 1 19.50 -19.14 -1.81
N ASN A 2 20.28 -19.57 -2.82
CA ASN A 2 20.80 -18.70 -3.87
C ASN A 2 19.85 -18.72 -5.08
N LEU A 3 19.32 -17.57 -5.48
CA LEU A 3 18.42 -17.47 -6.63
C LEU A 3 19.25 -17.45 -7.92
N GLN A 4 19.27 -18.56 -8.66
CA GLN A 4 19.93 -18.62 -9.97
C GLN A 4 18.95 -18.26 -11.08
N ILE A 5 19.05 -17.02 -11.56
CA ILE A 5 18.29 -16.55 -12.73
C ILE A 5 19.01 -17.05 -13.99
N ARG A 6 18.41 -18.02 -14.68
CA ARG A 6 18.93 -18.60 -15.95
C ARG A 6 18.45 -17.87 -17.20
N ASP A 7 17.41 -17.05 -17.07
CA ASP A 7 16.88 -16.28 -18.18
C ASP A 7 17.77 -15.05 -18.47
N PRO A 8 18.29 -14.90 -19.70
CA PRO A 8 19.19 -13.81 -20.05
C PRO A 8 18.50 -12.43 -20.01
N ARG A 9 17.18 -12.35 -20.25
CA ARG A 9 16.43 -11.09 -20.20
C ARG A 9 16.30 -10.60 -18.76
N ALA A 10 16.03 -11.50 -17.82
CA ALA A 10 15.93 -11.16 -16.40
C ALA A 10 17.28 -10.64 -15.85
N ARG A 11 18.39 -11.23 -16.29
CA ARG A 11 19.74 -10.76 -15.95
C ARG A 11 20.01 -9.35 -16.50
N GLU A 12 19.63 -9.09 -17.75
CA GLU A 12 19.82 -7.78 -18.38
C GLU A 12 18.98 -6.69 -17.71
N LEU A 13 17.73 -6.99 -17.36
CA LEU A 13 16.87 -6.08 -16.61
C LEU A 13 17.45 -5.76 -15.22
N ALA A 14 17.95 -6.77 -14.50
CA ALA A 14 18.61 -6.58 -13.22
C ALA A 14 19.87 -5.70 -13.34
N ARG A 15 20.69 -5.92 -14.38
CA ARG A 15 21.87 -5.10 -14.69
C ARG A 15 21.52 -3.65 -14.94
N GLN A 16 20.56 -3.39 -15.84
CA GLN A 16 20.13 -2.02 -16.15
C GLN A 16 19.58 -1.30 -14.91
N LEU A 17 18.82 -2.01 -14.06
CA LEU A 17 18.28 -1.42 -12.84
C LEU A 17 19.37 -1.10 -11.81
N ALA A 18 20.36 -1.99 -11.70
CA ALA A 18 21.52 -1.80 -10.84
C ALA A 18 22.36 -0.60 -11.28
N GLU A 19 22.64 -0.46 -12.57
CA GLU A 19 23.36 0.68 -13.14
C GLU A 19 22.62 2.00 -12.91
N LYS A 20 21.32 2.03 -13.19
CA LYS A 20 20.51 3.25 -12.97
C LYS A 20 20.46 3.71 -11.52
N ARG A 21 20.52 2.75 -10.58
CA ARG A 21 20.44 3.03 -9.14
C ARG A 21 21.81 3.08 -8.47
N ASN A 22 22.88 2.77 -9.19
CA ASN A 22 24.25 2.64 -8.69
C ASN A 22 24.36 1.74 -7.44
N ILE A 23 23.71 0.57 -7.50
CA ILE A 23 23.68 -0.43 -6.41
C ILE A 23 24.07 -1.80 -6.96
N SER A 24 24.26 -2.78 -6.06
CA SER A 24 24.55 -4.15 -6.50
C SER A 24 23.38 -4.75 -7.27
N MET A 25 23.67 -5.69 -8.17
CA MET A 25 22.64 -6.40 -8.94
C MET A 25 21.66 -7.16 -8.03
N THR A 26 22.15 -7.68 -6.90
CA THR A 26 21.32 -8.33 -5.87
C THR A 26 20.37 -7.33 -5.22
N ASP A 27 20.87 -6.17 -4.80
CA ASP A 27 20.04 -5.14 -4.15
C ASP A 27 18.99 -4.56 -5.10
N ALA A 28 19.35 -4.42 -6.38
CA ALA A 28 18.42 -3.98 -7.42
C ALA A 28 17.25 -4.96 -7.59
N VAL A 29 17.53 -6.26 -7.61
CA VAL A 29 16.50 -7.32 -7.72
C VAL A 29 15.63 -7.35 -6.47
N ILE A 30 16.24 -7.33 -5.28
CA ILE A 30 15.51 -7.33 -4.01
C ILE A 30 14.57 -6.12 -3.96
N GLY A 31 15.08 -4.91 -4.19
CA GLY A 31 14.28 -3.70 -4.12
C GLY A 31 13.17 -3.63 -5.18
N ALA A 32 13.37 -4.21 -6.37
CA ALA A 32 12.33 -4.33 -7.38
C ALA A 32 11.19 -5.26 -6.94
N LEU A 33 11.53 -6.43 -6.41
CA LEU A 33 10.57 -7.41 -5.90
C LEU A 33 9.78 -6.84 -4.71
N GLU A 34 10.46 -6.19 -3.77
CA GLU A 34 9.81 -5.53 -2.62
C GLU A 34 8.86 -4.43 -3.07
N SER A 35 9.27 -3.61 -4.04
CA SER A 35 8.44 -2.54 -4.60
C SER A 35 7.18 -3.08 -5.27
N GLU A 36 7.30 -4.16 -6.04
CA GLU A 36 6.16 -4.77 -6.73
C GLU A 36 5.22 -5.47 -5.75
N LEU A 37 5.77 -6.17 -4.75
CA LEU A 37 4.98 -6.74 -3.66
C LEU A 37 4.26 -5.65 -2.86
N GLN A 38 4.88 -4.49 -2.63
CA GLN A 38 4.21 -3.34 -2.01
C GLN A 38 3.12 -2.74 -2.89
N ARG A 39 3.34 -2.63 -4.20
CA ARG A 39 2.30 -2.18 -5.16
C ARG A 39 1.11 -3.13 -5.17
N HIS A 40 1.36 -4.43 -5.23
CA HIS A 40 0.33 -5.47 -5.13
C HIS A 40 -0.38 -5.44 -3.78
N ARG A 41 0.35 -5.28 -2.67
CA ARG A 41 -0.25 -5.11 -1.34
C ARG A 41 -1.12 -3.87 -1.25
N LYS A 42 -0.77 -2.78 -1.92
CA LYS A 42 -1.60 -1.57 -2.03
C LYS A 42 -2.82 -1.74 -2.93
N GLN A 43 -2.96 -2.86 -3.66
CA GLN A 43 -4.20 -3.21 -4.37
C GLN A 43 -5.33 -3.68 -3.43
N THR A 44 -5.16 -3.58 -2.11
CA THR A 44 -6.28 -3.76 -1.17
C THR A 44 -7.45 -2.89 -1.64
N PRO A 45 -8.63 -3.48 -1.92
CA PRO A 45 -9.80 -2.73 -2.32
C PRO A 45 -10.06 -1.61 -1.30
N LEU A 46 -10.41 -0.42 -1.81
CA LEU A 46 -10.62 0.75 -0.96
C LEU A 46 -11.62 0.47 0.17
N ALA A 47 -12.65 -0.33 -0.11
CA ALA A 47 -13.64 -0.77 0.87
C ALA A 47 -13.00 -1.48 2.08
N GLU A 48 -12.04 -2.37 1.86
CA GLU A 48 -11.34 -3.07 2.94
C GLU A 48 -10.41 -2.15 3.72
N ARG A 49 -9.76 -1.21 3.04
CA ARG A 49 -8.93 -0.17 3.68
C ARG A 49 -9.77 0.75 4.56
N LEU A 50 -10.94 1.16 4.08
CA LEU A 50 -11.90 1.98 4.82
C LEU A 50 -12.53 1.21 5.99
N ALA A 51 -12.77 -0.09 5.85
CA ALA A 51 -13.29 -0.92 6.93
C ALA A 51 -12.32 -1.00 8.12
N ILE A 52 -11.01 -1.02 7.86
CA ILE A 52 -9.98 -0.97 8.92
C ILE A 52 -10.06 0.37 9.67
N ILE A 53 -10.10 1.49 8.95
CA ILE A 53 -10.18 2.83 9.53
C ILE A 53 -11.49 3.01 10.32
N SER A 54 -12.62 2.55 9.78
CA SER A 54 -13.92 2.59 10.45
C SER A 54 -13.93 1.80 11.75
N ARG A 55 -13.31 0.61 11.77
CA ARG A 55 -13.19 -0.20 13.00
C ARG A 55 -12.30 0.48 14.05
N ASP A 56 -11.20 1.11 13.64
CA ASP A 56 -10.32 1.83 14.56
C ASP A 56 -10.99 3.07 15.16
N PHE A 57 -11.81 3.80 14.39
CA PHE A 57 -12.61 4.89 14.97
C PHE A 57 -13.71 4.38 15.90
N LYS A 58 -14.36 3.25 15.59
CA LYS A 58 -15.36 2.66 16.47
C LYS A 58 -14.79 2.17 17.79
N SER A 59 -13.57 1.63 17.81
CA SER A 59 -12.92 1.20 19.06
C SER A 59 -12.49 2.37 19.94
N LYS A 60 -12.15 3.51 19.33
CA LYS A 60 -11.78 4.76 20.01
C LYS A 60 -12.99 5.60 20.43
N ALA A 61 -14.13 5.43 19.77
CA ALA A 61 -15.39 6.02 20.19
C ALA A 61 -15.83 5.34 21.49
N GLY A 62 -15.61 6.00 22.64
CA GLY A 62 -16.15 5.54 23.91
C GLY A 62 -17.68 5.42 23.91
N GLY A 63 -18.28 5.01 25.04
CA GLY A 63 -19.72 4.70 25.14
C GLY A 63 -20.72 5.86 24.93
N GLY A 64 -20.26 7.05 24.53
CA GLY A 64 -21.09 8.23 24.27
C GLY A 64 -21.34 8.54 22.79
N GLY A 65 -21.03 7.62 21.88
CA GLY A 65 -21.27 7.82 20.44
C GLY A 65 -22.75 8.00 20.13
N LYS A 66 -23.11 9.15 19.55
CA LYS A 66 -24.45 9.39 18.97
C LYS A 66 -24.42 9.04 17.48
N THR A 67 -25.45 8.36 17.00
CA THR A 67 -25.69 8.24 15.55
C THR A 67 -26.11 9.61 15.03
N LEU A 68 -25.26 10.23 14.23
CA LEU A 68 -25.59 11.49 13.56
C LEU A 68 -26.52 11.20 12.38
N SER A 69 -27.55 12.03 12.26
CA SER A 69 -28.41 12.08 11.07
C SER A 69 -27.65 12.67 9.89
N LYS A 70 -28.17 12.44 8.68
CA LYS A 70 -27.57 12.99 7.46
C LYS A 70 -27.52 14.52 7.50
N ASP A 71 -28.58 15.15 7.99
CA ASP A 71 -28.69 16.61 8.08
C ASP A 71 -27.64 17.19 9.05
N GLU A 72 -27.41 16.53 10.21
CA GLU A 72 -26.35 16.91 11.15
C GLU A 72 -24.95 16.75 10.53
N VAL A 73 -24.74 15.71 9.72
CA VAL A 73 -23.47 15.54 8.99
C VAL A 73 -23.31 16.65 7.98
N ASP A 74 -24.28 16.88 7.10
CA ASP A 74 -24.20 17.88 6.04
C ASP A 74 -23.95 19.30 6.62
N GLU A 75 -24.58 19.65 7.75
CA GLU A 75 -24.33 20.89 8.50
C GLU A 75 -22.87 20.98 9.02
N MET A 76 -22.32 19.90 9.59
CA MET A 76 -20.93 19.87 10.08
C MET A 76 -19.89 20.02 8.96
N TRP A 77 -20.22 19.62 7.73
CA TRP A 77 -19.35 19.71 6.56
C TRP A 77 -19.62 20.96 5.71
N GLY A 78 -20.52 21.85 6.16
CA GLY A 78 -20.83 23.12 5.49
C GLY A 78 -21.63 22.96 4.19
N HIS A 79 -22.32 21.84 4.03
CA HIS A 79 -23.27 21.60 2.95
C HIS A 79 -24.66 22.06 3.44
N SER A 80 -25.05 23.28 3.07
CA SER A 80 -26.42 23.80 3.24
C SER A 80 -27.26 23.53 2.00
#